data_AF-A0A2T0JZ83-F1
#
_entry.id   AF-A0A2T0JZ83-F1
#
_cell.length_a   1.000
_cell.length_b   1.000
_cell.length_c   1.000
_cell.angle_alpha   90.00
_cell.angle_beta   90.00
_cell.angle_gamma   90.00
#
_symmetry.space_group_name_H-M   'P 1'
#
loop_
_entity.id
_entity.type
_entity.pdbx_description
1 polymer ?
#
loop_
_entity_poly.entity_id
_entity_poly.type
_entity_poly.pdbx_seq_one_letter_code
_entity_poly.pdbx_strand_id
1 'polypeptide(L)'
;MAEPSLRHLGRLALPGAAIGAFAGPAALVLALVAGQPADWALATGVALGLPLALLGGGFGLLMAAGVISPGVFAPTALYWLAGFPLARLAHEALVGLLLVGRPVLPPDPAGFLAYQAIVSLGFAIGFSWLYERIAPGWLRRIRHGNPRAERLYQFYLRHAEAQWKARESRRQARAAARAASGKGAS
;
A
#
# COMPACT_ATOMS: atom_id res chain seq x y z
N MET A 1 -21.34 -3.10 22.80
CA MET A 1 -20.39 -2.93 21.68
C MET A 1 -20.03 -1.46 21.61
N ALA A 2 -18.79 -1.06 21.95
CA ALA A 2 -18.38 0.34 21.89
C ALA A 2 -18.29 0.78 20.41
N GLU A 3 -19.01 1.83 20.03
CA GLU A 3 -18.94 2.37 18.67
C GLU A 3 -17.50 2.75 18.31
N PRO A 4 -17.02 2.38 17.10
CA PRO A 4 -15.73 2.82 16.64
C PRO A 4 -15.76 4.33 16.43
N SER A 5 -15.15 5.10 17.35
CA SER A 5 -14.93 6.53 17.16
C SER A 5 -14.26 6.77 15.81
N LEU A 6 -14.80 7.68 14.99
CA LEU A 6 -14.24 8.08 13.69
C LEU A 6 -12.75 8.41 13.76
N ARG A 7 -12.28 8.93 14.91
CA ARG A 7 -10.86 9.21 15.17
C ARG A 7 -10.00 7.94 15.19
N HIS A 8 -10.53 6.82 15.68
CA HIS A 8 -9.84 5.53 15.68
C HIS A 8 -9.76 4.91 14.28
N LEU A 9 -10.81 5.08 13.47
CA LEU A 9 -10.81 4.65 12.07
C LEU A 9 -9.83 5.50 11.24
N GLY A 10 -9.85 6.81 11.38
CA GLY A 10 -8.93 7.71 10.67
C GLY A 10 -7.46 7.39 10.94
N ARG A 11 -7.10 7.07 12.19
CA ARG A 11 -5.74 6.64 12.55
C ARG A 11 -5.32 5.32 11.91
N LEU A 12 -6.25 4.41 11.63
CA LEU A 12 -5.96 3.14 10.96
C LEU A 12 -5.79 3.30 9.44
N ALA A 13 -6.54 4.21 8.83
CA ALA A 13 -6.40 4.54 7.41
C ALA A 13 -5.08 5.27 7.09
N LEU A 14 -4.52 5.98 8.08
CA LEU A 14 -3.43 6.94 7.89
C LEU A 14 -2.18 6.40 7.18
N PRO A 15 -1.63 5.20 7.50
CA PRO A 15 -0.46 4.67 6.81
C PRO A 15 -0.70 4.45 5.32
N GLY A 16 -1.82 3.81 4.98
CA GLY A 16 -2.16 3.55 3.58
C GLY A 16 -2.48 4.84 2.83
N ALA A 17 -3.18 5.78 3.48
CA ALA A 17 -3.47 7.08 2.90
C ALA A 17 -2.20 7.90 2.65
N ALA A 18 -1.24 7.89 3.57
CA ALA A 18 0.04 8.58 3.40
C ALA A 18 0.87 7.98 2.26
N ILE A 19 0.89 6.65 2.12
CA ILE A 19 1.55 5.98 1.00
C ILE A 19 0.89 6.35 -0.33
N GLY A 20 -0.44 6.33 -0.39
CA GLY A 20 -1.17 6.73 -1.59
C GLY A 20 -0.95 8.21 -1.94
N ALA A 21 -0.93 9.08 -0.94
CA ALA A 21 -0.68 10.52 -1.11
C ALA A 21 0.71 10.80 -1.69
N PHE A 22 1.72 9.95 -1.41
CA PHE A 22 3.08 10.11 -1.95
C PHE A 22 3.12 10.05 -3.49
N ALA A 23 2.14 9.40 -4.12
CA ALA A 23 2.03 9.39 -5.58
C ALA A 23 1.78 10.79 -6.17
N GLY A 24 1.17 11.71 -5.40
CA GLY A 24 0.92 13.08 -5.84
C GLY A 24 2.21 13.87 -6.08
N PRO A 25 3.07 14.06 -5.05
CA PRO A 25 4.39 14.67 -5.24
C PRO A 25 5.24 13.97 -6.30
N ALA A 26 5.22 12.63 -6.35
CA ALA A 26 5.95 11.89 -7.38
C ALA A 26 5.46 12.25 -8.79
N ALA A 27 4.15 12.30 -9.01
CA ALA A 27 3.57 12.66 -10.30
C ALA A 27 3.80 14.13 -10.67
N LEU A 28 3.75 15.04 -9.69
CA LEU A 28 4.11 16.44 -9.88
C LEU A 28 5.56 16.58 -10.35
N VAL A 29 6.51 15.93 -9.67
CA VAL A 29 7.93 15.99 -10.06
C VAL A 29 8.12 15.41 -11.46
N LEU A 30 7.49 14.27 -11.76
CA LEU A 30 7.58 13.65 -13.08
C LEU A 30 7.00 14.57 -14.18
N ALA A 31 5.89 15.26 -13.92
CA ALA A 31 5.30 16.21 -14.85
C ALA A 31 6.24 17.40 -15.12
N LEU A 32 6.86 17.96 -14.07
CA LEU A 32 7.84 19.04 -14.23
C LEU A 32 9.07 18.58 -15.03
N VAL A 33 9.58 17.39 -14.74
CA VAL A 33 10.72 16.80 -15.47
C VAL A 33 10.36 16.54 -16.94
N ALA A 34 9.10 16.20 -17.22
CA ALA A 34 8.59 16.05 -18.58
C ALA A 34 8.35 17.40 -19.31
N GLY A 35 8.71 18.54 -18.70
CA GLY A 35 8.57 19.86 -19.29
C GLY A 35 7.16 20.44 -19.25
N GLN A 36 6.27 19.87 -18.42
CA GLN A 36 4.91 20.39 -18.28
C GLN A 36 4.88 21.71 -17.50
N PRO A 37 3.93 22.60 -17.83
CA PRO A 37 3.66 23.81 -17.04
C PRO A 37 3.40 23.52 -15.56
N ALA A 38 3.74 24.47 -14.68
CA ALA A 38 3.65 24.28 -13.23
C ALA A 38 2.21 24.04 -12.74
N ASP A 39 1.23 24.71 -13.33
CA ASP A 39 -0.20 24.51 -13.11
C ASP A 39 -0.65 23.11 -13.53
N TRP A 40 -0.20 22.62 -14.68
CA TRP A 40 -0.47 21.26 -15.14
C TRP A 40 0.15 20.21 -14.21
N ALA A 41 1.38 20.43 -13.76
CA ALA A 41 2.07 19.55 -12.82
C ALA A 41 1.41 19.52 -11.43
N LEU A 42 0.96 20.68 -10.94
CA LEU A 42 0.20 20.78 -9.70
C LEU A 42 -1.14 20.05 -9.80
N ALA A 43 -1.88 20.27 -10.89
CA ALA A 43 -3.14 19.59 -11.15
C ALA A 43 -2.95 18.07 -11.17
N THR A 44 -1.94 17.59 -11.89
CA THR A 44 -1.54 16.17 -11.94
C THR A 44 -1.25 15.60 -10.55
N GLY A 45 -0.43 16.30 -9.76
CA GLY A 45 -0.08 15.86 -8.41
C GLY A 45 -1.29 15.73 -7.48
N VAL A 46 -2.19 16.71 -7.48
CA VAL A 46 -3.42 16.68 -6.66
C VAL A 46 -4.39 15.63 -7.17
N ALA A 47 -4.66 15.62 -8.47
CA ALA A 47 -5.62 14.74 -9.12
C ALA A 47 -5.24 13.26 -9.00
N LEU A 48 -3.95 12.93 -8.90
CA LEU A 48 -3.50 11.55 -8.70
C LEU A 48 -3.35 11.20 -7.22
N GLY A 49 -2.77 12.12 -6.44
CA GLY A 49 -2.50 11.91 -5.02
C GLY A 49 -3.79 11.69 -4.21
N LEU A 50 -4.86 12.43 -4.53
CA LEU A 50 -6.10 12.37 -3.77
C LEU A 50 -6.83 11.00 -3.91
N PRO A 51 -7.12 10.48 -5.12
CA PRO A 51 -7.72 9.15 -5.25
C PRO A 51 -6.87 8.04 -4.64
N LEU A 52 -5.55 8.09 -4.82
CA LEU A 52 -4.65 7.08 -4.25
C LEU A 52 -4.56 7.17 -2.73
N ALA A 53 -4.60 8.36 -2.14
CA ALA A 53 -4.69 8.53 -0.69
C ALA A 53 -5.99 7.95 -0.12
N LEU A 54 -7.12 8.18 -0.80
CA LEU A 54 -8.40 7.63 -0.37
C LEU A 54 -8.42 6.09 -0.44
N LEU A 55 -7.96 5.52 -1.56
CA LEU A 55 -7.87 4.07 -1.73
C LEU A 55 -6.86 3.45 -0.77
N GLY A 56 -5.68 4.05 -0.62
CA GLY A 56 -4.69 3.62 0.36
C GLY A 56 -5.26 3.63 1.78
N GLY A 57 -6.04 4.66 2.13
CA GLY A 57 -6.76 4.72 3.40
C GLY A 57 -7.78 3.59 3.56
N GLY A 58 -8.57 3.35 2.52
CA GLY A 58 -9.53 2.23 2.44
C GLY A 58 -8.86 0.87 2.61
N PHE A 59 -7.70 0.66 1.99
CA PHE A 59 -6.88 -0.54 2.17
C PHE A 59 -6.49 -0.75 3.64
N GLY A 60 -6.04 0.31 4.32
CA GLY A 60 -5.70 0.26 5.75
C GLY A 60 -6.90 -0.11 6.64
N LEU A 61 -8.10 0.35 6.28
CA LEU A 61 -9.33 -0.01 6.96
C LEU A 61 -9.73 -1.47 6.72
N LEU A 62 -9.60 -1.98 5.48
CA LEU A 62 -9.88 -3.37 5.14
C LEU A 62 -8.92 -4.34 5.85
N MET A 63 -7.65 -3.96 5.95
CA MET A 63 -6.65 -4.66 6.76
C MET A 63 -7.05 -4.70 8.24
N ALA A 64 -7.46 -3.56 8.81
CA ALA A 64 -7.89 -3.49 10.20
C ALA A 64 -9.21 -4.24 10.48
N ALA A 65 -10.05 -4.42 9.47
CA ALA A 65 -11.25 -5.24 9.52
C ALA A 65 -10.95 -6.75 9.39
N GLY A 66 -9.72 -7.13 9.02
CA GLY A 66 -9.32 -8.51 8.80
C GLY A 66 -9.76 -9.10 7.46
N VAL A 67 -10.24 -8.26 6.52
CA VAL A 67 -10.60 -8.69 5.16
C VAL A 67 -9.34 -8.99 4.34
N ILE A 68 -8.30 -8.16 4.53
CA ILE A 68 -7.00 -8.34 3.91
C ILE A 68 -6.05 -8.83 5.00
N SER A 69 -5.44 -9.99 4.78
CA SER A 69 -4.49 -10.59 5.71
C SER A 69 -3.09 -10.03 5.50
N PRO A 70 -2.40 -9.59 6.57
CA PRO A 70 -1.00 -9.19 6.49
C PRO A 70 -0.10 -10.31 5.96
N GLY A 71 0.86 -9.97 5.09
CA GLY A 71 1.83 -10.91 4.54
C GLY A 71 1.35 -11.76 3.38
N VAL A 72 0.09 -11.58 2.92
CA VAL A 72 -0.42 -12.24 1.71
C VAL A 72 -0.56 -11.20 0.60
N PHE A 73 0.16 -11.40 -0.51
CA PHE A 73 0.15 -10.46 -1.63
C PHE A 73 -1.14 -10.53 -2.45
N ALA A 74 -1.75 -11.71 -2.60
CA ALA A 74 -2.89 -11.91 -3.51
C ALA A 74 -4.09 -10.97 -3.23
N PRO A 75 -4.56 -10.77 -1.98
CA PRO A 75 -5.64 -9.82 -1.71
C PRO A 75 -5.24 -8.38 -2.01
N THR A 76 -3.98 -8.00 -1.78
CA THR A 76 -3.45 -6.68 -2.12
C THR A 76 -3.41 -6.46 -3.62
N ALA A 77 -2.98 -7.46 -4.39
CA ALA A 77 -3.00 -7.42 -5.85
C ALA A 77 -4.42 -7.27 -6.39
N LEU A 78 -5.39 -8.05 -5.87
CA LEU A 78 -6.79 -7.95 -6.28
C LEU A 78 -7.40 -6.58 -5.94
N TYR A 79 -7.10 -6.03 -4.76
CA TYR A 79 -7.56 -4.70 -4.37
C TYR A 79 -7.05 -3.63 -5.35
N TRP A 80 -5.76 -3.67 -5.68
CA TRP A 80 -5.14 -2.69 -6.57
C TRP A 80 -5.41 -2.93 -8.05
N LEU A 81 -5.78 -4.15 -8.45
CA LEU A 81 -6.22 -4.49 -9.80
C LEU A 81 -7.43 -3.65 -10.23
N ALA A 82 -8.34 -3.37 -9.29
CA ALA A 82 -9.46 -2.44 -9.52
C ALA A 82 -9.11 -1.02 -9.06
N GLY A 83 -8.49 -0.87 -7.89
CA GLY A 83 -8.22 0.44 -7.28
C GLY A 83 -7.32 1.33 -8.13
N PHE A 84 -6.24 0.80 -8.69
CA PHE A 84 -5.28 1.61 -9.45
C PHE A 84 -5.85 2.10 -10.79
N PRO A 85 -6.50 1.27 -11.62
CA PRO A 85 -7.18 1.77 -12.82
C PRO A 85 -8.25 2.82 -12.52
N LEU A 86 -9.03 2.63 -11.46
CA LEU A 86 -10.04 3.62 -11.04
C LEU A 86 -9.40 4.93 -10.59
N ALA A 87 -8.29 4.87 -9.83
CA ALA A 87 -7.52 6.05 -9.45
C ALA A 87 -6.97 6.80 -10.67
N ARG A 88 -6.46 6.05 -11.66
CA ARG A 88 -5.95 6.60 -12.91
C ARG A 88 -7.05 7.21 -13.76
N LEU A 89 -8.25 6.61 -13.80
CA LEU A 89 -9.40 7.18 -14.49
C LEU A 89 -9.88 8.47 -13.80
N ALA A 90 -9.95 8.45 -12.47
CA ALA A 90 -10.27 9.63 -11.68
C ALA A 90 -9.24 10.75 -11.87
N HIS A 91 -7.95 10.41 -11.98
CA HIS A 91 -6.90 11.36 -12.30
C HIS A 91 -7.15 12.09 -13.62
N GLU A 92 -7.45 11.38 -14.71
CA GLU A 92 -7.76 12.03 -16.01
C GLU A 92 -8.98 12.96 -15.90
N ALA A 93 -10.03 12.49 -15.23
CA ALA A 93 -11.24 13.28 -15.00
C ALA A 93 -10.95 14.55 -14.18
N LEU A 94 -10.15 14.43 -13.11
CA LEU A 94 -9.81 15.53 -12.21
C LEU A 94 -8.84 16.53 -12.87
N VAL A 95 -7.85 16.07 -13.63
CA VAL A 95 -6.97 16.98 -14.40
C VAL A 95 -7.77 17.78 -15.41
N GLY A 96 -8.67 17.14 -16.16
CA GLY A 96 -9.58 17.83 -17.08
C GLY A 96 -10.46 18.85 -16.35
N LEU A 97 -11.00 18.47 -15.19
CA LEU A 97 -11.81 19.37 -14.37
C LEU A 97 -11.02 20.59 -13.89
N LEU A 98 -9.79 20.40 -13.42
CA LEU A 98 -8.96 21.46 -12.86
C LEU A 98 -8.42 22.43 -13.92
N LEU A 99 -8.14 21.95 -15.13
CA LEU A 99 -7.51 22.75 -16.18
C LEU A 99 -8.50 23.31 -17.20
N VAL A 100 -9.54 22.54 -17.53
CA VAL A 100 -10.52 22.85 -18.60
C VAL A 100 -11.91 23.14 -18.02
N GLY A 101 -12.11 22.98 -16.71
CA GLY A 101 -13.38 23.22 -16.04
C GLY A 101 -14.44 22.12 -16.24
N ARG A 102 -14.08 21.00 -16.86
CA ARG A 102 -14.97 19.85 -17.06
C ARG A 102 -14.22 18.52 -16.99
N PRO A 103 -14.84 17.45 -16.46
CA PRO A 103 -14.20 16.14 -16.46
C PRO A 103 -13.92 15.66 -17.88
N VAL A 104 -12.71 15.16 -18.12
CA VAL A 104 -12.31 14.57 -19.40
C VAL A 104 -11.97 13.10 -19.16
N LEU A 105 -12.50 12.22 -20.01
CA LEU A 105 -12.18 10.80 -19.98
C LEU A 105 -11.19 10.46 -21.11
N PRO A 106 -10.43 9.37 -20.97
CA PRO A 106 -9.62 8.84 -22.06
C PRO A 106 -10.48 8.57 -23.31
N PRO A 107 -9.95 8.76 -24.53
CA PRO A 107 -10.67 8.46 -25.77
C PRO A 107 -11.13 6.99 -25.86
N ASP A 108 -10.35 6.06 -25.31
CA ASP A 108 -10.71 4.65 -25.14
C ASP A 108 -10.62 4.25 -23.66
N PRO A 109 -11.73 4.37 -22.90
CA PRO A 109 -11.75 4.03 -21.48
C PRO A 109 -11.47 2.55 -21.22
N ALA A 110 -11.90 1.65 -22.11
CA ALA A 110 -11.74 0.22 -21.92
C ALA A 110 -10.28 -0.20 -22.09
N GLY A 111 -9.64 0.22 -23.18
CA GLY A 111 -8.21 0.00 -23.40
C GLY A 111 -7.34 0.66 -22.33
N PHE A 112 -7.72 1.86 -21.89
CA PHE A 112 -7.07 2.53 -20.76
C PHE A 112 -7.13 1.68 -19.48
N LEU A 113 -8.33 1.23 -19.08
CA LEU A 113 -8.49 0.41 -17.88
C LEU A 113 -7.74 -0.93 -17.97
N ALA A 114 -7.75 -1.58 -19.14
CA ALA A 114 -7.00 -2.82 -19.37
C ALA A 114 -5.49 -2.61 -19.21
N TYR A 115 -4.95 -1.54 -19.80
CA TYR A 115 -3.54 -1.19 -19.64
C TYR A 115 -3.19 -0.87 -18.18
N GLN A 116 -4.01 -0.07 -17.51
CA GLN A 116 -3.77 0.26 -16.09
C GLN A 116 -3.89 -0.98 -15.19
N ALA A 117 -4.73 -1.96 -15.54
CA ALA A 117 -4.84 -3.21 -14.79
C ALA A 117 -3.53 -4.01 -14.86
N ILE A 118 -2.85 -4.04 -16.02
CA ILE A 118 -1.54 -4.66 -16.16
C ILE A 118 -0.49 -3.91 -15.31
N VAL A 119 -0.47 -2.58 -15.39
CA VAL A 119 0.46 -1.73 -14.63
C VAL A 119 0.20 -1.80 -13.11
N SER A 120 -1.05 -2.05 -12.70
CA SER A 120 -1.46 -2.09 -11.30
C SER A 120 -0.66 -3.10 -10.46
N LEU A 121 -0.16 -4.18 -11.08
CA LEU A 121 0.60 -5.20 -10.36
C LEU A 121 1.92 -4.62 -9.83
N GLY A 122 2.63 -3.83 -10.65
CA GLY A 122 3.85 -3.16 -10.22
C GLY A 122 3.59 -2.16 -9.08
N PHE A 123 2.50 -1.42 -9.19
CA PHE A 123 2.05 -0.53 -8.11
C PHE A 123 1.72 -1.30 -6.83
N ALA A 124 0.97 -2.41 -6.94
CA ALA A 124 0.57 -3.24 -5.81
C ALA A 124 1.78 -3.79 -5.05
N ILE A 125 2.84 -4.22 -5.77
CA ILE A 125 4.09 -4.69 -5.17
C ILE A 125 4.76 -3.56 -4.37
N GLY A 126 4.94 -2.39 -5.00
CA GLY A 126 5.55 -1.23 -4.34
C GLY A 126 4.77 -0.75 -3.12
N PHE A 127 3.44 -0.67 -3.26
CA PHE A 127 2.54 -0.30 -2.17
C PHE A 127 2.61 -1.31 -1.03
N SER A 128 2.51 -2.61 -1.31
CA SER A 128 2.57 -3.68 -0.30
C SER A 128 3.86 -3.61 0.49
N TRP A 129 4.99 -3.47 -0.20
CA TRP A 129 6.30 -3.35 0.43
C TRP A 129 6.40 -2.14 1.36
N LEU A 130 5.95 -0.97 0.91
CA LEU A 130 6.02 0.25 1.71
C LEU A 130 5.05 0.19 2.90
N TYR A 131 3.87 -0.39 2.68
CA TYR A 131 2.86 -0.58 3.72
C TYR A 131 3.37 -1.51 4.82
N GLU A 132 3.97 -2.64 4.47
CA GLU A 132 4.58 -3.55 5.44
C GLU A 132 5.73 -2.92 6.24
N ARG A 133 6.45 -1.94 5.65
CA ARG A 133 7.52 -1.23 6.34
C ARG A 133 7.02 -0.13 7.27
N ILE A 134 5.95 0.57 6.90
CA ILE A 134 5.41 1.71 7.68
C ILE A 134 4.40 1.26 8.73
N ALA A 135 3.51 0.32 8.39
CA ALA A 135 2.39 -0.07 9.24
C ALA A 135 2.79 -0.56 10.64
N PRO A 136 3.80 -1.43 10.85
CA PRO A 136 4.16 -1.91 12.18
C PRO A 136 4.60 -0.79 13.14
N GLY A 137 5.41 0.15 12.65
CA GLY A 137 5.88 1.29 13.43
C GLY A 137 4.77 2.29 13.77
N TRP A 138 3.77 2.42 12.88
CA TRP A 138 2.59 3.24 13.14
C TRP A 138 1.63 2.56 14.13
N LEU A 139 1.33 1.28 13.92
CA LEU A 139 0.45 0.49 14.80
C LEU A 139 0.97 0.47 16.24
N ARG A 140 2.29 0.31 16.43
CA ARG A 140 2.93 0.40 17.75
C ARG A 140 2.63 1.72 18.47
N ARG A 141 2.53 2.84 17.74
CA ARG A 141 2.22 4.16 18.31
C ARG A 141 0.75 4.32 18.68
N ILE A 142 -0.17 3.78 17.86
CA ILE A 142 -1.62 3.98 18.06
C ILE A 142 -2.30 2.90 18.91
N ARG A 143 -1.59 1.82 19.25
CA ARG A 143 -2.16 0.66 19.96
C ARG A 143 -2.78 0.97 21.33
N HIS A 144 -2.20 1.93 22.06
CA HIS A 144 -2.58 2.24 23.45
C HIS A 144 -3.95 2.92 23.61
N GLY A 145 -4.71 3.13 22.52
CA GLY A 145 -6.08 3.62 22.56
C GLY A 145 -7.02 3.00 21.52
N ASN A 146 -6.59 1.96 20.80
CA ASN A 146 -7.38 1.37 19.72
C ASN A 146 -7.31 -0.17 19.73
N PRO A 147 -8.37 -0.87 20.18
CA PRO A 147 -8.42 -2.33 20.22
C PRO A 147 -8.27 -3.02 18.86
N ARG A 148 -8.62 -2.35 17.76
CA ARG A 148 -8.41 -2.88 16.39
C ARG A 148 -6.93 -2.77 15.99
N ALA A 149 -6.28 -1.67 16.35
CA ALA A 149 -4.84 -1.50 16.11
C ALA A 149 -4.02 -2.51 16.91
N GLU A 150 -4.38 -2.78 18.17
CA GLU A 150 -3.71 -3.80 19.00
C GLU A 150 -3.84 -5.19 18.38
N ARG A 151 -5.04 -5.60 17.94
CA ARG A 151 -5.24 -6.90 17.28
C ARG A 151 -4.39 -7.05 16.01
N LEU A 152 -4.36 -6.01 15.18
CA LEU A 152 -3.55 -6.01 13.96
C LEU A 152 -2.05 -6.06 14.29
N TYR A 153 -1.61 -5.30 15.29
CA TYR A 153 -0.22 -5.32 15.76
C TYR A 153 0.20 -6.70 16.30
N GLN A 154 -0.64 -7.34 17.10
CA GLN A 154 -0.43 -8.70 17.62
C GLN A 154 -0.39 -9.74 16.50
N PHE A 155 -1.14 -9.54 15.41
CA PHE A 155 -1.02 -10.39 14.21
C PHE A 155 0.35 -10.25 13.54
N TYR A 156 0.82 -9.01 13.36
CA TYR A 156 2.17 -8.75 12.83
C TYR A 156 3.27 -9.35 13.72
N LEU A 157 3.17 -9.25 15.05
CA LEU A 157 4.14 -9.84 15.98
C LEU A 157 4.18 -11.38 15.87
N ARG A 158 3.02 -12.04 15.88
CA ARG A 158 2.94 -13.50 15.74
C ARG A 158 3.55 -13.99 14.42
N HIS A 159 3.35 -13.25 13.33
CA HIS A 159 3.98 -13.54 12.04
C HIS A 159 5.50 -13.32 12.07
N ALA A 160 5.97 -12.25 12.69
CA ALA A 160 7.41 -11.99 12.84
C ALA A 160 8.10 -13.07 13.69
N GLU A 161 7.47 -13.51 14.77
CA GLU A 161 7.97 -14.60 15.61
C GLU A 161 8.01 -15.94 14.86
N ALA A 162 6.98 -16.26 14.06
CA ALA A 162 6.97 -17.47 13.25
C ALA A 162 8.09 -17.47 12.20
N GLN A 163 8.33 -16.33 11.55
CA GLN A 163 9.43 -16.17 10.60
C GLN A 163 10.80 -16.24 11.28
N TRP A 164 10.95 -15.66 12.47
CA TRP A 164 12.18 -15.74 13.25
C TRP A 164 12.49 -17.19 13.63
N LYS A 165 11.52 -17.92 14.21
CA LYS A 165 11.66 -19.33 14.58
C LYS A 165 12.01 -20.21 13.37
N ALA A 166 11.41 -19.95 12.20
CA ALA A 166 11.74 -20.67 10.97
C ALA A 166 13.16 -20.37 10.44
N ARG A 167 13.68 -19.16 10.67
CA ARG A 167 15.07 -18.81 10.32
C ARG A 167 16.06 -19.42 11.29
N GLU A 168 15.74 -19.43 12.59
CA GLU A 168 16.56 -20.03 13.64
C GLU A 168 16.72 -21.54 13.41
N SER A 169 15.63 -22.26 13.13
CA SER A 169 15.67 -23.70 12.83
C SER A 169 16.50 -24.01 11.58
N ARG A 170 16.41 -23.19 10.53
CA ARG A 170 17.25 -23.32 9.33
C ARG A 170 18.74 -23.06 9.61
N ARG A 171 19.07 -22.10 10.48
CA ARG A 171 20.46 -21.83 10.89
C ARG A 171 21.02 -22.99 11.71
N GLN A 172 20.26 -23.50 12.67
CA GLN A 172 20.65 -24.65 13.49
C GLN A 172 20.82 -25.92 12.63
N ALA A 173 19.91 -26.19 11.70
CA ALA A 173 20.03 -27.32 10.76
C ALA A 173 21.30 -27.22 9.89
N ARG A 174 21.63 -26.01 9.39
CA ARG A 174 22.87 -25.76 8.63
C ARG A 174 24.14 -25.93 9.48
N ALA A 175 24.11 -25.48 10.73
CA ALA A 175 25.24 -25.65 11.67
C ALA A 175 25.45 -27.13 12.01
N ALA A 176 24.37 -27.88 12.26
CA ALA A 176 24.41 -29.32 12.52
C ALA A 176 24.94 -30.11 11.30
N ALA A 177 24.49 -29.77 10.08
CA ALA A 177 24.99 -30.39 8.85
C ALA A 177 26.49 -30.13 8.62
N ARG A 178 26.98 -28.91 8.93
CA ARG A 178 28.42 -28.59 8.86
C ARG A 178 29.23 -29.35 9.90
N ALA A 179 28.72 -29.47 11.14
CA ALA A 179 29.38 -30.23 12.20
C ALA A 179 29.44 -31.74 11.89
N ALA A 180 28.40 -32.30 11.26
CA ALA A 180 28.38 -33.69 10.80
C ALA A 180 29.36 -33.94 9.65
N SER A 181 29.47 -33.00 8.69
CA SER A 181 30.42 -33.06 7.59
C SER A 181 31.89 -32.94 8.05
N GLY A 182 32.17 -32.21 9.13
CA GLY A 182 33.52 -32.05 9.67
C GLY A 182 34.03 -33.25 10.47
N LYS A 183 33.13 -34.06 11.04
CA LYS A 183 33.50 -35.26 11.81
C LYS A 183 33.79 -36.51 10.97
N GLY A 184 33.48 -36.49 9.67
CA GLY A 184 33.76 -37.61 8.75
C GLY A 184 35.13 -37.55 8.05
N ALA A 185 35.96 -36.54 8.35
CA ALA A 185 37.24 -36.30 7.70
C ALA A 185 38.44 -36.38 8.66
N SER A 186 38.28 -37.00 9.84
CA SER A 186 39.35 -37.26 10.81
C SER A 186 39.46 -38.74 11.10
#